data_AF-Q38Z43-F1
#
_entry.id   AF-Q38Z43-F1
#
_cell.length_a   1.000
_cell.length_b   1.000
_cell.length_c   1.000
_cell.angle_alpha   90.00
_cell.angle_beta   90.00
_cell.angle_gamma   90.00
#
_symmetry.space_group_name_H-M   'P 1'
#
loop_
_entity.id
_entity.type
_entity.pdbx_description
1 polymer ?
#
loop_
_entity_poly.entity_id
_entity_poly.type
_entity_poly.pdbx_seq_one_letter_code
_entity_poly.pdbx_strand_id
1 'polypeptide(L)'
;MTGNNDMPKGVGEALELESLFNDATGLVMLDLALSVLSKGTFSVVEGIGHFLFVAVGGVLLVMLRFNLNRHGKNPELTTIPISLLTPFAIYLLAEHFGVSGILAVVTTGIEHNWEADRLRLTSTNVQLTSRTIWNILADILNDFVFLILGISLPEVARNVTQMGWQGAAALLGVSVLVYVVMWIVRYVWALRGDSASISAFFGDRKSDERPFFARLFAVSGIHGTVTLAMAFSLPNKIAGHAFPYRDELIAIATFVILISMVVSSIVLPRMLPQKTEAYTMADLDHIRNKMVDYVILQMRSQIEDHAVREALTDQLQSQKSNRLTVDRAQSTANYNALLSETKEVVDNFLHCEDVNNRYSPEIVNIYDKILRRVLVEPKRNHFTLRMKHSIKHWKKEVLWHTSHRVITHEQQRRFRDARIAENPELSEQIKQREVMRDDLLALNNEVTDTIDHYLDTVLENRLKQKHSDNDFVYLVRRTMNHFCAHIKHDYQKSAATVPDILYVQAFQHEYDFVQQGINAGYINQSIAGVLYTEINQAQLLQLQQFQETEEMALIEA
;
A
#
# COMPACT_ATOMS: atom_id res chain seq x y z
N MET A 1 18.98 -4.21 -9.20
CA MET A 1 19.16 -5.02 -10.43
C MET A 1 18.71 -6.49 -10.30
N THR A 2 18.13 -6.92 -9.18
CA THR A 2 17.64 -8.30 -8.94
C THR A 2 16.11 -8.41 -8.88
N GLY A 3 15.37 -7.45 -9.45
CA GLY A 3 13.94 -7.27 -9.20
C GLY A 3 13.04 -8.50 -9.41
N ASN A 4 13.50 -9.49 -10.16
CA ASN A 4 12.75 -10.73 -10.46
C ASN A 4 13.47 -12.04 -10.13
N ASN A 5 14.60 -12.01 -9.41
CA ASN A 5 15.41 -13.19 -9.10
C ASN A 5 15.66 -13.29 -7.59
N ASP A 6 15.47 -14.47 -7.02
CA ASP A 6 15.58 -14.66 -5.56
C ASP A 6 17.03 -14.94 -5.17
N MET A 7 17.57 -14.12 -4.27
CA MET A 7 18.93 -14.27 -3.77
C MET A 7 18.90 -15.13 -2.50
N PRO A 8 19.79 -16.13 -2.36
CA PRO A 8 19.87 -16.92 -1.13
C PRO A 8 20.04 -16.00 0.09
N LYS A 9 19.20 -16.18 1.11
CA LYS A 9 19.09 -15.28 2.27
C LYS A 9 20.46 -14.96 2.90
N GLY A 10 21.28 -15.97 3.14
CA GLY A 10 22.62 -15.79 3.73
C GLY A 10 23.58 -14.98 2.86
N VAL A 11 23.51 -15.11 1.53
CA VAL A 11 24.33 -14.30 0.60
C VAL A 11 23.83 -12.85 0.57
N GLY A 12 22.51 -12.65 0.60
CA GLY A 12 21.92 -11.31 0.65
C GLY A 12 22.28 -10.55 1.93
N GLU A 13 22.14 -11.20 3.09
CA GLU A 13 22.54 -10.62 4.38
C GLU A 13 24.04 -10.27 4.40
N ALA A 14 24.90 -11.15 3.88
CA ALA A 14 26.34 -10.88 3.80
C ALA A 14 26.66 -9.66 2.92
N LEU A 15 25.96 -9.48 1.79
CA LEU A 15 26.15 -8.33 0.91
C LEU A 15 25.64 -7.03 1.53
N GLU A 16 24.52 -7.07 2.24
CA GLU A 16 23.99 -5.90 2.94
C GLU A 16 24.95 -5.44 4.04
N LEU A 17 25.46 -6.39 4.83
CA LEU A 17 26.48 -6.09 5.85
C LEU A 17 27.78 -5.60 5.23
N GLU A 18 28.28 -6.22 4.16
CA GLU A 18 29.49 -5.76 3.47
C GLU A 18 29.30 -4.35 2.93
N SER A 19 28.19 -4.07 2.23
CA SER A 19 27.91 -2.75 1.65
C SER A 19 27.85 -1.65 2.70
N LEU A 20 27.24 -1.93 3.87
CA LEU A 20 27.14 -0.98 4.97
C LEU A 20 28.52 -0.53 5.47
N PHE A 21 29.46 -1.46 5.61
CA PHE A 21 30.81 -1.15 6.11
C PHE A 21 31.77 -0.70 5.00
N ASN A 22 31.62 -1.20 3.77
CA ASN A 22 32.58 -0.96 2.68
C ASN A 22 32.71 0.53 2.36
N ASP A 23 31.58 1.26 2.28
CA ASP A 23 31.57 2.67 1.93
C ASP A 23 32.26 3.54 2.99
N ALA A 24 31.96 3.28 4.26
CA ALA A 24 32.61 3.92 5.40
C ALA A 24 34.11 3.62 5.44
N THR A 25 34.48 2.34 5.34
CA THR A 25 35.87 1.88 5.49
C THR A 25 36.73 2.37 4.33
N GLY A 26 36.20 2.41 3.11
CA GLY A 26 36.89 2.95 1.95
C GLY A 26 37.21 4.45 2.10
N LEU A 27 36.29 5.23 2.68
CA LEU A 27 36.51 6.68 2.87
C LEU A 27 37.60 6.93 3.90
N VAL A 28 37.60 6.14 4.98
CA VAL A 28 38.67 6.18 6.00
C VAL A 28 40.01 5.78 5.40
N MET A 29 40.06 4.73 4.58
CA MET A 29 41.30 4.32 3.91
C MET A 29 41.82 5.38 2.94
N LEU A 30 40.93 6.06 2.20
CA LEU A 30 41.32 7.16 1.31
C LEU A 30 41.89 8.33 2.10
N ASP A 31 41.22 8.75 3.17
CA ASP A 31 41.67 9.84 4.04
C ASP A 31 43.05 9.55 4.66
N LEU A 32 43.24 8.33 5.17
CA LEU A 32 44.53 7.85 5.67
C LEU A 32 45.59 7.87 4.56
N ALA A 33 45.26 7.43 3.35
CA ALA A 33 46.19 7.44 2.22
C ALA A 33 46.60 8.86 1.82
N LEU A 34 45.65 9.81 1.77
CA LEU A 34 45.92 11.22 1.47
C LEU A 34 46.72 11.90 2.59
N SER A 35 46.44 11.57 3.84
CA SER A 35 47.20 12.04 5.00
C SER A 35 48.66 11.57 4.93
N VAL A 36 48.90 10.30 4.63
CA VAL A 36 50.26 9.76 4.42
C VAL A 36 50.95 10.43 3.23
N LEU A 37 50.24 10.61 2.11
CA LEU A 37 50.81 11.21 0.91
C LEU A 37 51.14 12.70 1.09
N SER A 38 50.42 13.42 1.96
CA SER A 38 50.66 14.83 2.25
C SER A 38 51.68 15.08 3.36
N LYS A 39 51.63 14.30 4.46
CA LYS A 39 52.50 14.47 5.64
C LYS A 39 53.77 13.63 5.59
N GLY A 40 53.85 12.62 4.71
CA GLY A 40 55.00 11.72 4.57
C GLY A 40 55.23 10.77 5.76
N THR A 41 54.40 10.83 6.80
CA THR A 41 54.52 10.01 8.02
C THR A 41 53.18 9.35 8.34
N PHE A 42 53.25 8.08 8.77
CA PHE A 42 52.08 7.32 9.22
C PHE A 42 52.06 7.28 10.75
N SER A 43 51.13 8.00 11.37
CA SER A 43 50.94 7.98 12.83
C SER A 43 49.60 7.34 13.18
N VAL A 44 49.66 6.05 13.54
CA VAL A 44 48.48 5.28 14.00
C VAL A 44 47.83 5.93 15.23
N VAL A 45 48.64 6.51 16.12
CA VAL A 45 48.17 7.13 17.37
C VAL A 45 47.42 8.42 17.10
N GLU A 46 47.90 9.24 16.15
CA GLU A 46 47.22 10.48 15.74
C GLU A 46 45.90 10.17 15.01
N GLY A 47 45.89 9.14 14.15
CA GLY A 47 44.67 8.68 13.48
C GLY A 47 43.60 8.16 14.45
N ILE A 48 43.98 7.34 15.44
CA ILE A 48 43.06 6.85 16.47
C ILE A 48 42.55 8.01 17.36
N GLY A 49 43.43 8.97 17.69
CA GLY A 49 43.05 10.16 18.46
C GLY A 49 42.01 11.03 17.74
N HIS A 50 42.21 11.29 16.44
CA HIS A 50 41.23 11.99 15.61
C HIS A 50 39.91 11.22 15.50
N PHE A 51 39.96 9.90 15.33
CA PHE A 51 38.75 9.06 15.27
C PHE A 51 37.92 9.13 16.56
N LEU A 52 38.58 9.00 17.73
CA LEU A 52 37.90 9.08 19.03
C LEU A 52 37.32 10.48 19.30
N PHE A 53 38.02 11.55 18.93
CA PHE A 53 37.54 12.92 19.08
C PHE A 53 36.26 13.15 18.26
N VAL A 54 36.27 12.67 17.01
CA VAL A 54 35.13 12.73 16.09
C VAL A 54 33.93 11.93 16.62
N ALA A 55 34.16 10.71 17.12
CA ALA A 55 33.11 9.87 17.70
C ALA A 55 32.41 10.56 18.88
N VAL A 56 33.18 11.15 19.81
CA VAL A 56 32.60 11.87 20.97
C VAL A 56 31.79 13.10 20.53
N GLY A 57 32.22 13.81 19.48
CA GLY A 57 31.47 14.92 18.90
C GLY A 57 30.11 14.50 18.28
N GLY A 58 30.07 13.33 17.66
CA GLY A 58 28.84 12.70 17.15
C GLY A 58 27.82 12.46 18.26
N VAL A 59 28.25 11.80 19.35
CA VAL A 59 27.41 11.50 20.53
C VAL A 59 26.76 12.78 21.10
N LEU A 60 27.54 13.84 21.26
CA LEU A 60 27.05 15.11 21.82
C LEU A 60 25.97 15.76 20.93
N LEU A 61 26.11 15.68 19.61
CA LEU A 61 25.14 16.22 18.66
C LEU A 61 23.86 15.37 18.60
N VAL A 62 23.98 14.04 18.71
CA VAL A 62 22.82 13.14 18.84
C VAL A 62 22.05 13.45 20.13
N MET A 63 22.74 13.61 21.26
CA MET A 63 22.12 14.03 22.53
C MET A 63 21.42 15.39 22.43
N LEU A 64 22.02 16.35 21.72
CA LEU A 64 21.41 17.67 21.50
C LEU A 64 20.10 17.54 20.71
N ARG A 65 20.06 16.70 19.68
CA ARG A 65 18.84 16.42 18.90
C ARG A 65 17.75 15.79 19.72
N PHE A 66 18.11 14.77 20.51
CA PHE A 66 17.17 14.12 21.42
C PHE A 66 16.52 15.15 22.36
N ASN A 67 17.30 16.10 22.87
CA ASN A 67 16.79 17.17 23.73
C ASN A 67 15.83 18.12 22.99
N LEU A 68 16.17 18.53 21.75
CA LEU A 68 15.29 19.38 20.93
C LEU A 68 13.98 18.66 20.58
N ASN A 69 14.03 17.38 20.22
CA ASN A 69 12.86 16.60 19.84
C ASN A 69 11.89 16.39 21.01
N ARG A 70 12.40 16.28 22.24
CA ARG A 70 11.57 16.11 23.45
C ARG A 70 10.73 17.35 23.80
N HIS A 71 11.08 18.53 23.29
CA HIS A 71 10.38 19.79 23.57
C HIS A 71 9.46 20.25 22.41
N GLY A 72 9.43 19.53 21.28
CA GLY A 72 8.60 19.84 20.12
C GLY A 72 7.14 19.38 20.30
N LYS A 73 6.18 20.28 20.04
CA LYS A 73 4.73 19.96 20.12
C LYS A 73 4.22 19.05 18.99
N ASN A 74 4.97 18.92 17.89
CA ASN A 74 4.65 18.09 16.71
C ASN A 74 5.89 17.30 16.26
N PRO A 75 6.04 16.02 16.67
CA PRO A 75 7.25 15.22 16.38
C PRO A 75 7.50 15.04 14.89
N GLU A 76 6.46 14.90 14.06
CA GLU A 76 6.60 14.58 12.63
C GLU A 76 7.21 15.75 11.84
N LEU A 77 6.75 16.97 12.11
CA LEU A 77 7.19 18.20 11.44
C LEU A 77 8.59 18.68 11.86
N THR A 78 9.08 18.24 13.03
CA THR A 78 10.39 18.65 13.55
C THR A 78 11.46 17.57 13.37
N THR A 79 11.12 16.29 13.56
CA THR A 79 12.11 15.21 13.51
C THR A 79 12.72 15.03 12.13
N ILE A 80 11.92 15.04 11.06
CA ILE A 80 12.40 14.74 9.70
C ILE A 80 13.33 15.85 9.18
N PRO A 81 12.97 17.15 9.18
CA PRO A 81 13.88 18.20 8.69
C PRO A 81 15.17 18.29 9.52
N ILE A 82 15.05 18.13 10.84
CA ILE A 82 16.22 18.05 11.72
C ILE A 82 17.08 16.84 11.28
N SER A 83 16.53 15.63 11.13
CA SER A 83 17.26 14.45 10.64
C SER A 83 18.00 14.68 9.32
N LEU A 84 17.42 15.43 8.38
CA LEU A 84 18.07 15.76 7.11
C LEU A 84 19.23 16.75 7.24
N LEU A 85 19.16 17.71 8.17
CA LEU A 85 20.20 18.74 8.34
C LEU A 85 21.44 18.26 9.11
N THR A 86 21.33 17.18 9.89
CA THR A 86 22.43 16.67 10.72
C THR A 86 23.68 16.25 10.01
N PRO A 87 23.64 15.41 8.96
CA PRO A 87 24.85 15.03 8.26
C PRO A 87 25.63 16.27 7.80
N PHE A 88 24.94 17.29 7.31
CA PHE A 88 25.58 18.55 6.90
C PHE A 88 26.16 19.34 8.07
N ALA A 89 25.42 19.49 9.17
CA ALA A 89 25.90 20.20 10.35
C ALA A 89 27.12 19.53 10.97
N ILE A 90 27.11 18.21 11.09
CA ILE A 90 28.25 17.42 11.60
C ILE A 90 29.46 17.58 10.69
N TYR A 91 29.25 17.41 9.37
CA TYR A 91 30.32 17.54 8.39
C TYR A 91 31.02 18.90 8.52
N LEU A 92 30.26 19.99 8.52
CA LEU A 92 30.80 21.35 8.60
C LEU A 92 31.52 21.62 9.93
N LEU A 93 30.97 21.13 11.04
CA LEU A 93 31.60 21.28 12.35
C LEU A 93 32.92 20.51 12.43
N ALA A 94 32.94 19.28 11.93
CA ALA A 94 34.15 18.47 11.94
C ALA A 94 35.26 19.07 11.07
N GLU A 95 34.94 19.51 9.85
CA GLU A 95 35.90 20.22 8.99
C GLU A 95 36.44 21.50 9.66
N HIS A 96 35.59 22.24 10.39
CA HIS A 96 36.01 23.43 11.12
C HIS A 96 37.05 23.13 12.21
N PHE A 97 36.94 21.98 12.87
CA PHE A 97 37.91 21.53 13.89
C PHE A 97 39.12 20.78 13.30
N GLY A 98 39.25 20.71 11.98
CA GLY A 98 40.35 20.02 11.31
C GLY A 98 40.31 18.50 11.46
N VAL A 99 39.11 17.95 11.65
CA VAL A 99 38.86 16.50 11.66
C VAL A 99 38.02 16.10 10.45
N SER A 100 38.14 14.84 10.01
CA SER A 100 37.41 14.34 8.83
C SER A 100 35.90 14.46 9.01
N GLY A 101 35.27 15.36 8.23
CA GLY A 101 33.82 15.55 8.27
C GLY A 101 33.03 14.32 7.85
N ILE A 102 33.58 13.56 6.92
CA ILE A 102 32.99 12.31 6.41
C ILE A 102 32.93 11.27 7.53
N LEU A 103 34.04 11.07 8.25
CA LEU A 103 34.11 10.11 9.36
C LEU A 103 33.12 10.49 10.49
N ALA A 104 32.96 11.79 10.75
CA ALA A 104 32.03 12.30 11.75
C ALA A 104 30.58 11.96 11.43
N VAL A 105 30.19 12.13 10.17
CA VAL A 105 28.84 11.80 9.70
C VAL A 105 28.59 10.30 9.77
N VAL A 106 29.53 9.47 9.31
CA VAL A 106 29.39 8.00 9.34
C VAL A 106 29.24 7.48 10.76
N THR A 107 30.10 7.95 11.68
CA THR A 107 30.06 7.51 13.08
C THR A 107 28.72 7.90 13.73
N THR A 108 28.26 9.13 13.47
CA THR A 108 26.95 9.58 13.96
C THR A 108 25.78 8.81 13.34
N GLY A 109 25.88 8.38 12.08
CA GLY A 109 24.87 7.55 11.42
C GLY A 109 24.74 6.16 12.04
N ILE A 110 25.86 5.54 12.45
CA ILE A 110 25.86 4.27 13.18
C ILE A 110 25.18 4.43 14.55
N GLU A 111 25.49 5.51 15.27
CA GLU A 111 24.86 5.83 16.56
C GLU A 111 23.36 6.09 16.42
N HIS A 112 22.95 6.81 15.36
CA HIS A 112 21.55 7.08 15.06
C HIS A 112 20.73 5.79 14.86
N ASN A 113 21.34 4.78 14.21
CA ASN A 113 20.71 3.48 13.98
C ASN A 113 20.48 2.73 15.32
N TRP A 114 21.45 2.79 16.24
CA TRP A 114 21.32 2.20 17.58
C TRP A 114 20.25 2.86 18.46
N GLU A 115 20.03 4.17 18.31
CA GLU A 115 18.98 4.90 19.03
C GLU A 115 17.57 4.56 18.50
N ALA A 116 17.41 4.41 17.19
CA ALA A 116 16.14 4.07 16.54
C ALA A 116 15.54 2.75 17.05
N ASP A 117 16.38 1.72 17.28
CA ASP A 117 15.95 0.42 17.83
C ASP A 117 15.44 0.49 19.29
N ARG A 118 15.86 1.51 20.05
CA ARG A 118 15.43 1.75 21.44
C ARG A 118 14.18 2.62 21.54
N LEU A 119 13.83 3.36 20.49
CA LEU A 119 12.71 4.32 20.45
C LEU A 119 11.41 3.74 19.89
N ARG A 120 11.09 2.48 20.24
CA ARG A 120 9.82 1.76 19.94
C ARG A 120 8.53 2.46 20.47
N LEU A 121 8.63 3.68 20.98
CA LEU A 121 7.54 4.49 21.52
C LEU A 121 7.14 5.67 20.62
N THR A 122 7.82 5.88 19.48
CA THR A 122 7.44 6.90 18.48
C THR A 122 6.42 6.30 17.50
N SER A 123 5.37 7.05 17.16
CA SER A 123 4.27 6.61 16.25
C SER A 123 4.79 5.87 15.01
N THR A 124 4.18 4.72 14.71
CA THR A 124 4.51 3.86 13.56
C THR A 124 4.57 4.65 12.25
N ASN A 125 3.74 5.69 12.12
CA ASN A 125 3.67 6.55 10.94
C ASN A 125 4.93 7.42 10.74
N VAL A 126 5.55 7.96 11.79
CA VAL A 126 6.78 8.77 11.68
C VAL A 126 7.96 7.92 11.21
N GLN A 127 8.06 6.70 11.73
CA GLN A 127 9.14 5.77 11.36
C GLN A 127 9.00 5.33 9.90
N LEU A 128 7.79 4.99 9.47
CA LEU A 128 7.51 4.63 8.07
C LEU A 128 7.79 5.80 7.13
N THR A 129 7.34 7.00 7.47
CA THR A 129 7.55 8.21 6.67
C THR A 129 9.03 8.57 6.58
N SER A 130 9.75 8.59 7.72
CA SER A 130 11.17 8.89 7.76
C SER A 130 11.99 7.89 6.94
N ARG A 131 11.70 6.58 7.07
CA ARG A 131 12.36 5.54 6.28
C ARG A 131 12.12 5.74 4.78
N THR A 132 10.90 6.06 4.39
CA THR A 132 10.54 6.32 2.99
C THR A 132 11.31 7.52 2.43
N ILE A 133 11.37 8.63 3.17
CA ILE A 133 12.11 9.82 2.76
C ILE A 133 13.61 9.53 2.61
N TRP A 134 14.22 8.82 3.57
CA TRP A 134 15.63 8.46 3.51
C TRP A 134 15.93 7.51 2.34
N ASN A 135 15.06 6.55 2.05
CA ASN A 135 15.20 5.68 0.88
C ASN A 135 15.15 6.50 -0.42
N ILE A 136 14.15 7.37 -0.58
CA ILE A 136 14.03 8.23 -1.77
C ILE A 136 15.25 9.14 -1.92
N LEU A 137 15.74 9.75 -0.83
CA LEU A 137 16.92 10.60 -0.87
C LEU A 137 18.19 9.82 -1.20
N ALA A 138 18.36 8.62 -0.64
CA ALA A 138 19.50 7.76 -0.95
C ALA A 138 19.48 7.35 -2.43
N ASP A 139 18.30 7.02 -2.97
CA ASP A 139 18.12 6.70 -4.39
C ASP A 139 18.47 7.89 -5.28
N ILE A 140 17.95 9.09 -4.97
CA ILE A 140 18.26 10.33 -5.71
C ILE A 140 19.75 10.64 -5.67
N LEU A 141 20.39 10.55 -4.49
CA LEU A 141 21.83 10.80 -4.35
C LEU A 141 22.65 9.77 -5.14
N ASN A 142 22.24 8.50 -5.12
CA ASN A 142 22.91 7.47 -5.89
C ASN A 142 22.79 7.70 -7.39
N ASP A 143 21.58 8.02 -7.88
CA ASP A 143 21.32 8.36 -9.27
C ASP A 143 22.11 9.60 -9.71
N PHE A 144 22.24 10.59 -8.83
CA PHE A 144 23.04 11.78 -9.09
C PHE A 144 24.52 11.47 -9.27
N VAL A 145 25.09 10.57 -8.46
CA VAL A 145 26.49 10.15 -8.62
C VAL A 145 26.69 9.36 -9.92
N PHE A 146 25.75 8.48 -10.29
CA PHE A 146 25.79 7.80 -11.60
C PHE A 146 25.62 8.77 -12.79
N LEU A 147 24.83 9.83 -12.61
CA LEU A 147 24.72 10.89 -13.61
C LEU A 147 26.05 11.64 -13.77
N ILE A 148 26.75 11.95 -12.67
CA ILE A 148 28.10 12.52 -12.72
C ILE A 148 29.07 11.55 -13.42
N LEU A 149 29.01 10.24 -13.14
CA LEU A 149 29.78 9.23 -13.86
C LEU A 149 29.57 9.36 -15.36
N GLY A 150 28.31 9.34 -15.80
CA GLY A 150 27.94 9.43 -17.20
C GLY A 150 28.45 10.71 -17.87
N ILE A 151 28.37 11.85 -17.19
CA ILE A 151 28.88 13.14 -17.68
C ILE A 151 30.42 13.14 -17.77
N SER A 152 31.11 12.42 -16.88
CA SER A 152 32.58 12.35 -16.87
C SER A 152 33.17 11.38 -17.90
N LEU A 153 32.41 10.42 -18.42
CA LEU A 153 32.90 9.42 -19.39
C LEU A 153 33.58 10.01 -20.63
N PRO A 154 33.06 11.08 -21.28
CA PRO A 154 33.71 11.69 -22.43
C PRO A 154 35.08 12.28 -22.10
N GLU A 155 35.23 12.88 -20.91
CA GLU A 155 36.50 13.44 -20.45
C GLU A 155 37.51 12.33 -20.16
N VAL A 156 37.10 11.28 -19.46
CA VAL A 156 37.93 10.09 -19.22
C VAL A 156 38.36 9.46 -20.55
N ALA A 157 37.44 9.30 -21.51
CA ALA A 157 37.75 8.76 -22.83
C ALA A 157 38.75 9.63 -23.60
N ARG A 158 38.63 10.96 -23.51
CA ARG A 158 39.60 11.89 -24.11
C ARG A 158 40.98 11.74 -23.48
N ASN A 159 41.07 11.68 -22.16
CA ASN A 159 42.35 11.55 -21.45
C ASN A 159 43.01 10.19 -21.78
N VAL A 160 42.23 9.11 -21.83
CA VAL A 160 42.72 7.77 -22.20
C VAL A 160 43.19 7.71 -23.66
N THR A 161 42.48 8.35 -24.59
CA THR A 161 42.88 8.38 -26.01
C THR A 161 44.14 9.23 -26.25
N GLN A 162 44.34 10.30 -25.48
CA GLN A 162 45.55 11.12 -25.53
C GLN A 162 46.82 10.36 -25.08
N MET A 163 46.68 9.35 -24.20
CA MET A 163 47.79 8.47 -23.79
C MET A 163 48.21 7.46 -24.87
N GLY A 164 47.48 7.40 -25.98
CA GLY A 164 47.70 6.45 -27.07
C GLY A 164 47.22 5.03 -26.75
N TRP A 165 47.20 4.17 -27.78
CA TRP A 165 46.69 2.80 -27.67
C TRP A 165 47.37 1.98 -26.56
N GLN A 166 48.68 2.13 -26.41
CA GLN A 166 49.45 1.40 -25.39
C GLN A 166 49.06 1.83 -23.97
N GLY A 167 48.89 3.14 -23.73
CA GLY A 167 48.43 3.66 -22.44
C GLY A 167 47.00 3.23 -22.12
N ALA A 168 46.10 3.32 -23.10
CA ALA A 168 44.72 2.88 -22.95
C ALA A 168 44.61 1.38 -22.63
N ALA A 169 45.35 0.54 -23.36
CA ALA A 169 45.40 -0.91 -23.11
C ALA A 169 46.01 -1.24 -21.75
N ALA A 170 47.03 -0.49 -21.31
CA ALA A 170 47.62 -0.66 -19.98
C ALA A 170 46.63 -0.32 -18.86
N LEU A 171 45.91 0.82 -18.96
CA LEU A 171 44.89 1.21 -17.99
C LEU A 171 43.75 0.20 -17.93
N LEU A 172 43.22 -0.22 -19.09
CA LEU A 172 42.20 -1.28 -19.16
C LEU A 172 42.70 -2.58 -18.52
N GLY A 173 43.95 -2.98 -18.84
CA GLY A 173 44.57 -4.19 -18.30
C GLY A 173 44.71 -4.13 -16.78
N VAL A 174 45.12 -2.99 -16.23
CA VAL A 174 45.18 -2.76 -14.78
C VAL A 174 43.78 -2.81 -14.16
N SER A 175 42.78 -2.17 -14.78
CA SER A 175 41.39 -2.22 -14.28
C SER A 175 40.80 -3.63 -14.27
N VAL A 176 41.02 -4.40 -15.33
CA VAL A 176 40.61 -5.81 -15.39
C VAL A 176 41.35 -6.63 -14.32
N LEU A 177 42.65 -6.42 -14.15
CA LEU A 177 43.44 -7.09 -13.12
C LEU A 177 42.91 -6.77 -11.72
N VAL A 178 42.66 -5.50 -11.41
CA VAL A 178 42.11 -5.05 -10.12
C VAL A 178 40.74 -5.70 -9.89
N TYR A 179 39.85 -5.67 -10.87
CA TYR A 179 38.54 -6.32 -10.77
C TYR A 179 38.66 -7.83 -10.50
N VAL A 180 39.50 -8.54 -11.26
CA VAL A 180 39.70 -9.98 -11.10
C VAL A 180 40.33 -10.30 -9.74
N VAL A 181 41.31 -9.52 -9.27
CA VAL A 181 41.93 -9.71 -7.96
C VAL A 181 40.88 -9.53 -6.85
N MET A 182 40.08 -8.47 -6.89
CA MET A 182 39.01 -8.26 -5.91
C MET A 182 37.99 -9.39 -5.92
N TRP A 183 37.59 -9.85 -7.11
CA TRP A 183 36.70 -10.99 -7.26
C TRP A 183 37.30 -12.27 -6.65
N ILE A 184 38.58 -12.58 -6.93
CA ILE A 184 39.28 -13.74 -6.36
C ILE A 184 39.35 -13.63 -4.84
N VAL A 185 39.70 -12.45 -4.31
CA VAL A 185 39.79 -12.24 -2.86
C VAL A 185 38.44 -12.52 -2.19
N ARG A 186 37.35 -11.96 -2.73
CA ARG A 186 35.98 -12.22 -2.22
C ARG A 186 35.60 -13.70 -2.32
N TYR A 187 35.88 -14.32 -3.47
CA TYR A 187 35.59 -15.73 -3.70
C TYR A 187 36.35 -16.63 -2.72
N VAL A 188 37.66 -16.41 -2.56
CA VAL A 188 38.50 -17.20 -1.66
C VAL A 188 38.11 -16.98 -0.20
N TRP A 189 37.78 -15.75 0.19
CA TRP A 189 37.33 -15.44 1.55
C TRP A 189 36.01 -16.17 1.87
N ALA A 190 35.01 -16.09 1.00
CA ALA A 190 33.73 -16.80 1.18
C ALA A 190 33.91 -18.33 1.13
N LEU A 191 34.79 -18.83 0.26
CA LEU A 191 35.04 -20.28 0.13
C LEU A 191 35.82 -20.87 1.32
N ARG A 192 36.82 -20.16 1.85
CA ARG A 192 37.75 -20.69 2.86
C ARG A 192 37.52 -20.21 4.29
N GLY A 193 36.67 -19.21 4.52
CA GLY A 193 36.43 -18.71 5.88
C GLY A 193 35.78 -19.75 6.80
N ASP A 194 36.44 -20.11 7.89
CA ASP A 194 35.99 -21.19 8.79
C ASP A 194 35.30 -20.68 10.07
N SER A 195 34.80 -19.44 10.04
CA SER A 195 34.07 -18.84 11.17
C SER A 195 32.60 -19.28 11.16
N ALA A 196 32.02 -19.47 12.34
CA ALA A 196 30.59 -19.74 12.53
C ALA A 196 29.70 -18.67 11.86
N SER A 197 30.17 -17.42 11.77
CA SER A 197 29.47 -16.35 11.04
C SER A 197 29.50 -16.54 9.53
N ILE A 198 30.62 -17.02 8.97
CA ILE A 198 30.78 -17.23 7.53
C ILE A 198 30.01 -18.46 7.08
N SER A 199 29.96 -19.52 7.89
CA SER A 199 29.13 -20.70 7.62
C SER A 199 27.63 -20.39 7.69
N ALA A 200 27.21 -19.41 8.50
CA ALA A 200 25.82 -18.95 8.51
C ALA A 200 25.42 -18.29 7.17
N PHE A 201 26.34 -17.56 6.52
CA PHE A 201 26.07 -16.87 5.26
C PHE A 201 26.20 -17.76 4.01
N PHE A 202 27.22 -18.62 3.97
CA PHE A 202 27.59 -19.38 2.77
C PHE A 202 27.48 -20.90 2.94
N GLY A 203 26.95 -21.37 4.07
CA GLY A 203 26.86 -22.78 4.41
C GLY A 203 28.17 -23.38 4.95
N ASP A 204 28.06 -24.59 5.50
CA ASP A 204 29.22 -25.33 6.01
C ASP A 204 30.29 -25.52 4.94
N ARG A 205 31.55 -25.57 5.35
CA ARG A 205 32.69 -25.73 4.43
C ARG A 205 32.62 -26.98 3.56
N LYS A 206 31.96 -28.02 4.07
CA LYS A 206 31.75 -29.30 3.38
C LYS A 206 30.46 -29.33 2.53
N SER A 207 29.66 -28.26 2.54
CA SER A 207 28.45 -28.17 1.73
C SER A 207 28.81 -28.04 0.25
N ASP A 208 28.12 -28.82 -0.60
CA ASP A 208 28.26 -28.75 -2.06
C ASP A 208 27.75 -27.42 -2.64
N GLU A 209 26.93 -26.68 -1.89
CA GLU A 209 26.36 -25.39 -2.31
C GLU A 209 27.32 -24.20 -2.06
N ARG A 210 28.30 -24.37 -1.18
CA ARG A 210 29.20 -23.28 -0.76
C ARG A 210 30.02 -22.68 -1.92
N PRO A 211 30.58 -23.45 -2.87
CA PRO A 211 31.26 -22.87 -4.03
C PRO A 211 30.33 -22.04 -4.92
N PHE A 212 29.04 -22.40 -4.98
CA PHE A 212 28.04 -21.63 -5.72
C PHE A 212 27.74 -20.30 -4.99
N PHE A 213 27.47 -20.33 -3.69
CA PHE A 213 27.24 -19.11 -2.90
C PHE A 213 28.46 -18.18 -2.87
N ALA A 214 29.68 -18.72 -2.76
CA ALA A 214 30.91 -17.94 -2.83
C ALA A 214 31.10 -17.25 -4.19
N ARG A 215 30.79 -17.94 -5.30
CA ARG A 215 30.82 -17.30 -6.64
C ARG A 215 29.76 -16.23 -6.76
N LEU A 216 28.55 -16.51 -6.27
CA LEU A 216 27.43 -15.57 -6.31
C LEU A 216 27.80 -14.28 -5.55
N PHE A 217 28.32 -14.42 -4.33
CA PHE A 217 28.81 -13.32 -3.50
C PHE A 217 29.94 -12.51 -4.14
N ALA A 218 30.89 -13.19 -4.77
CA ALA A 218 32.01 -12.52 -5.44
C ALA A 218 31.56 -11.73 -6.68
N VAL A 219 30.61 -12.27 -7.46
CA VAL A 219 30.06 -11.60 -8.64
C VAL A 219 29.13 -10.45 -8.26
N SER A 220 28.38 -10.55 -7.16
CA SER A 220 27.46 -9.50 -6.70
C SER A 220 28.13 -8.26 -6.12
N GLY A 221 29.46 -8.24 -6.05
CA GLY A 221 30.27 -7.11 -5.61
C GLY A 221 30.30 -5.93 -6.58
N ILE A 222 29.15 -5.29 -6.80
CA ILE A 222 29.05 -4.11 -7.66
C ILE A 222 29.75 -2.95 -6.97
N HIS A 223 30.66 -2.30 -7.69
CA HIS A 223 31.28 -1.07 -7.22
C HIS A 223 30.38 0.10 -7.61
N GLY A 224 30.03 0.91 -6.62
CA GLY A 224 28.97 1.90 -6.75
C GLY A 224 29.47 3.34 -6.80
N THR A 225 28.60 4.19 -6.31
CA THR A 225 28.70 5.65 -6.27
C THR A 225 29.84 6.13 -5.38
N VAL A 226 30.11 5.42 -4.29
CA VAL A 226 31.13 5.81 -3.30
C VAL A 226 32.56 5.72 -3.86
N THR A 227 32.90 4.67 -4.63
CA THR A 227 34.20 4.57 -5.31
C THR A 227 34.44 5.73 -6.29
N LEU A 228 33.38 6.18 -6.95
CA LEU A 228 33.48 7.31 -7.87
C LEU A 228 33.64 8.64 -7.14
N ALA A 229 32.86 8.86 -6.08
CA ALA A 229 32.98 10.04 -5.24
C ALA A 229 34.40 10.16 -4.66
N MET A 230 34.98 9.03 -4.21
CA MET A 230 36.38 8.94 -3.79
C MET A 230 37.35 9.37 -4.90
N ALA A 231 37.21 8.81 -6.10
CA ALA A 231 38.09 9.14 -7.21
C ALA A 231 38.05 10.64 -7.56
N PHE A 232 36.86 11.26 -7.55
CA PHE A 232 36.72 12.69 -7.80
C PHE A 232 37.16 13.57 -6.62
N SER A 233 37.08 13.07 -5.39
CA SER A 233 37.55 13.78 -4.21
C SER A 233 39.09 13.92 -4.15
N LEU A 234 39.83 13.16 -4.99
CA LEU A 234 41.27 13.31 -5.10
C LEU A 234 41.63 14.77 -5.44
N PRO A 235 42.44 15.44 -4.60
CA PRO A 235 42.72 16.85 -4.76
C PRO A 235 43.54 17.08 -6.02
N ASN A 236 43.36 18.23 -6.68
CA ASN A 236 44.16 18.59 -7.85
C ASN A 236 45.64 18.82 -7.51
N LYS A 237 45.92 19.16 -6.24
CA LYS A 237 47.27 19.39 -5.73
C LYS A 237 47.46 18.71 -4.38
N ILE A 238 48.64 18.15 -4.16
CA ILE A 238 49.06 17.61 -2.87
C ILE A 238 50.47 18.11 -2.54
N ALA A 239 50.67 18.56 -1.29
CA ALA A 239 51.94 19.15 -0.84
C ALA A 239 52.49 20.26 -1.77
N GLY A 240 51.61 21.04 -2.41
CA GLY A 240 51.97 22.16 -3.31
C GLY A 240 52.20 21.78 -4.78
N HIS A 241 52.23 20.49 -5.14
CA HIS A 241 52.43 20.00 -6.51
C HIS A 241 51.16 19.38 -7.09
N ALA A 242 51.08 19.23 -8.41
CA ALA A 242 49.96 18.53 -9.06
C ALA A 242 49.89 17.08 -8.57
N PHE A 243 48.67 16.59 -8.30
CA PHE A 243 48.49 15.22 -7.82
C PHE A 243 48.95 14.20 -8.88
N PRO A 244 49.88 13.29 -8.55
CA PRO A 244 50.41 12.36 -9.51
C PRO A 244 49.36 11.32 -9.92
N TYR A 245 49.26 11.03 -11.21
CA TYR A 245 48.39 9.99 -11.78
C TYR A 245 46.89 10.13 -11.48
N ARG A 246 46.42 11.35 -11.20
CA ARG A 246 45.01 11.59 -10.83
C ARG A 246 44.04 11.08 -11.90
N ASP A 247 44.29 11.44 -13.16
CA ASP A 247 43.40 11.13 -14.26
C ASP A 247 43.42 9.63 -14.59
N GLU A 248 44.57 8.98 -14.44
CA GLU A 248 44.74 7.53 -14.54
C GLU A 248 43.96 6.80 -13.43
N LEU A 249 44.00 7.28 -12.18
CA LEU A 249 43.23 6.70 -11.08
C LEU A 249 41.72 6.84 -11.31
N ILE A 250 41.27 8.00 -11.81
CA ILE A 250 39.87 8.22 -12.17
C ILE A 250 39.45 7.29 -13.33
N ALA A 251 40.31 7.13 -14.34
CA ALA A 251 40.06 6.20 -15.45
C ALA A 251 39.98 4.74 -14.96
N ILE A 252 40.89 4.33 -14.06
CA ILE A 252 40.88 2.98 -13.49
C ILE A 252 39.60 2.74 -12.68
N ALA A 253 39.23 3.68 -11.81
CA ALA A 253 37.99 3.59 -11.02
C ALA A 253 36.75 3.50 -11.92
N THR A 254 36.70 4.34 -12.96
CA THR A 254 35.62 4.33 -13.97
C THR A 254 35.50 2.97 -14.65
N PHE A 255 36.61 2.40 -15.15
CA PHE A 255 36.60 1.10 -15.79
C PHE A 255 36.22 -0.03 -14.83
N VAL A 256 36.71 -0.01 -13.59
CA VAL A 256 36.35 -1.01 -12.57
C VAL A 256 34.84 -0.97 -12.27
N ILE A 257 34.26 0.23 -12.10
CA ILE A 257 32.82 0.40 -11.90
C ILE A 257 32.05 -0.17 -13.10
N LEU A 258 32.38 0.24 -14.32
CA LEU A 258 31.71 -0.23 -15.53
C LEU A 258 31.82 -1.75 -15.72
N ILE A 259 33.01 -2.33 -15.54
CA ILE A 259 33.23 -3.78 -15.61
C ILE A 259 32.38 -4.48 -14.57
N SER A 260 32.41 -4.03 -13.31
CA SER A 260 31.65 -4.66 -12.22
C SER A 260 30.14 -4.61 -12.44
N MET A 261 29.61 -3.50 -12.95
CA MET A 261 28.19 -3.34 -13.27
C MET A 261 27.76 -4.22 -14.44
N VAL A 262 28.54 -4.23 -15.53
CA VAL A 262 28.23 -5.02 -16.73
C VAL A 262 28.27 -6.51 -16.42
N VAL A 263 29.32 -6.97 -15.73
CA VAL A 263 29.46 -8.38 -15.35
C VAL A 263 28.31 -8.78 -14.43
N SER A 264 28.00 -7.99 -13.39
CA SER A 264 26.92 -8.32 -12.45
C SER A 264 25.55 -8.34 -13.12
N SER A 265 25.27 -7.37 -14.00
CA SER A 265 24.00 -7.26 -14.74
C SER A 265 23.76 -8.44 -15.69
N ILE A 266 24.83 -9.04 -16.24
CA ILE A 266 24.73 -10.16 -17.19
C ILE A 266 24.78 -11.52 -16.48
N VAL A 267 25.61 -11.65 -15.44
CA VAL A 267 25.92 -12.93 -14.78
C VAL A 267 24.92 -13.24 -13.66
N LEU A 268 24.53 -12.27 -12.83
CA LEU A 268 23.60 -12.53 -11.71
C LEU A 268 22.24 -13.05 -12.19
N PRO A 269 21.60 -12.48 -13.23
CA PRO A 269 20.30 -12.96 -13.65
C PRO A 269 20.32 -14.39 -14.23
N ARG A 270 21.50 -14.84 -14.71
CA ARG A 270 21.70 -16.20 -15.22
C ARG A 270 22.04 -17.20 -14.13
N MET A 271 22.64 -16.76 -13.02
CA MET A 271 23.02 -17.62 -11.90
C MET A 271 21.87 -17.82 -10.91
N LEU A 272 21.00 -16.83 -10.74
CA LEU A 272 19.91 -16.88 -9.79
C LEU A 272 18.65 -17.55 -10.39
N PRO A 273 17.93 -18.36 -9.62
CA PRO A 273 16.62 -18.86 -10.03
C PRO A 273 15.62 -17.70 -10.17
N GLN A 274 14.64 -17.85 -11.06
CA GLN A 274 13.52 -16.92 -11.14
C GLN A 274 12.79 -16.90 -9.80
N LYS A 275 12.43 -15.69 -9.34
CA LYS A 275 11.68 -15.48 -8.11
C LYS A 275 10.33 -16.19 -8.25
N THR A 276 10.18 -17.29 -7.54
CA THR A 276 8.87 -17.90 -7.33
C THR A 276 8.24 -17.14 -6.18
N GLU A 277 7.21 -16.34 -6.45
CA GLU A 277 6.43 -15.76 -5.37
C GLU A 277 5.95 -16.91 -4.47
N ALA A 278 6.20 -16.81 -3.17
CA ALA A 278 5.87 -17.85 -2.18
C ALA A 278 4.34 -18.04 -2.01
N TYR A 279 3.54 -17.39 -2.83
CA TYR A 279 2.09 -17.46 -2.88
C TYR A 279 1.66 -17.38 -4.34
N THR A 280 0.54 -18.03 -4.66
CA THR A 280 -0.11 -17.83 -5.97
C THR A 280 -1.05 -16.63 -5.90
N MET A 281 -1.31 -15.97 -7.03
CA MET A 281 -2.32 -14.90 -7.09
C MET A 281 -3.69 -15.35 -6.57
N ALA A 282 -4.01 -16.64 -6.75
CA ALA A 282 -5.23 -17.23 -6.20
C ALA A 282 -5.23 -17.25 -4.66
N ASP A 283 -4.09 -17.51 -4.01
CA ASP A 283 -3.97 -17.47 -2.55
C ASP A 283 -4.13 -16.04 -2.00
N LEU A 284 -3.56 -15.05 -2.69
CA LEU A 284 -3.71 -13.63 -2.35
C LEU A 284 -5.17 -13.20 -2.48
N ASP A 285 -5.81 -13.51 -3.61
CA ASP A 285 -7.23 -13.18 -3.85
C ASP A 285 -8.14 -13.87 -2.83
N HIS A 286 -7.84 -15.12 -2.47
CA HIS A 286 -8.57 -15.88 -1.45
C HIS A 286 -8.50 -15.21 -0.08
N ILE A 287 -7.32 -14.74 0.35
CA ILE A 287 -7.15 -14.06 1.63
C ILE A 287 -7.77 -12.67 1.60
N ARG A 288 -7.61 -11.91 0.50
CA ARG A 288 -8.25 -10.60 0.31
C ARG A 288 -9.77 -10.69 0.42
N ASN A 289 -10.38 -11.67 -0.25
CA ASN A 289 -11.84 -11.83 -0.20
C ASN A 289 -12.34 -12.18 1.21
N LYS A 290 -11.60 -13.01 1.95
CA LYS A 290 -11.92 -13.32 3.36
C LYS A 290 -11.78 -12.10 4.27
N MET A 291 -10.76 -11.26 4.05
CA MET A 291 -10.57 -10.01 4.77
C MET A 291 -11.79 -9.09 4.55
N VAL A 292 -12.18 -8.87 3.30
CA VAL A 292 -13.33 -8.02 2.96
C VAL A 292 -14.63 -8.57 3.56
N ASP A 293 -14.89 -9.88 3.45
CA ASP A 293 -16.08 -10.51 4.04
C ASP A 293 -16.10 -10.38 5.57
N TYR A 294 -14.96 -10.56 6.23
CA TYR A 294 -14.82 -10.40 7.67
C TYR A 294 -15.13 -8.96 8.11
N VAL A 295 -14.55 -7.97 7.43
CA VAL A 295 -14.74 -6.54 7.74
C VAL A 295 -16.19 -6.13 7.53
N ILE A 296 -16.83 -6.57 6.44
CA ILE A 296 -18.25 -6.32 6.20
C ILE A 296 -19.09 -6.84 7.35
N LEU A 297 -18.87 -8.08 7.82
CA LEU A 297 -19.62 -8.61 8.96
C LEU A 297 -19.41 -7.78 10.25
N GLN A 298 -18.18 -7.37 10.54
CA GLN A 298 -17.91 -6.56 11.73
C GLN A 298 -18.60 -5.19 11.64
N MET A 299 -18.44 -4.49 10.51
CA MET A 299 -19.04 -3.16 10.31
C MET A 299 -20.57 -3.22 10.29
N ARG A 300 -21.17 -4.24 9.65
CA ARG A 300 -22.63 -4.40 9.60
C ARG A 300 -23.26 -4.56 10.99
N SER A 301 -22.54 -5.15 11.95
CA SER A 301 -23.00 -5.31 13.33
C SER A 301 -22.99 -4.00 14.14
N GLN A 302 -22.24 -2.99 13.69
CA GLN A 302 -22.07 -1.70 14.39
C GLN A 302 -22.92 -0.58 13.80
N ILE A 303 -23.44 -0.74 12.58
CA ILE A 303 -24.19 0.29 11.86
C ILE A 303 -25.69 -0.01 11.92
N GLU A 304 -26.45 0.85 12.60
CA GLU A 304 -27.92 0.75 12.68
C GLU A 304 -28.62 1.18 11.38
N ASP A 305 -28.12 2.21 10.70
CA ASP A 305 -28.73 2.71 9.47
C ASP A 305 -28.43 1.78 8.28
N HIS A 306 -29.46 1.08 7.80
CA HIS A 306 -29.39 0.21 6.63
C HIS A 306 -28.78 0.90 5.40
N ALA A 307 -29.10 2.17 5.13
CA ALA A 307 -28.62 2.85 3.93
C ALA A 307 -27.10 3.11 4.00
N VAL A 308 -26.60 3.50 5.17
CA VAL A 308 -25.16 3.70 5.43
C VAL A 308 -24.43 2.35 5.38
N ARG A 309 -25.01 1.32 5.99
CA ARG A 309 -24.47 -0.04 6.00
C ARG A 309 -24.28 -0.60 4.60
N GLU A 310 -25.28 -0.42 3.73
CA GLU A 310 -25.21 -0.89 2.35
C GLU A 310 -24.22 -0.09 1.50
N ALA A 311 -24.19 1.24 1.66
CA ALA A 311 -23.22 2.08 0.94
C ALA A 311 -21.77 1.70 1.27
N LEU A 312 -21.46 1.46 2.55
CA LEU A 312 -20.14 0.97 2.97
C LEU A 312 -19.86 -0.44 2.45
N THR A 313 -20.86 -1.34 2.52
CA THR A 313 -20.73 -2.72 2.02
C THR A 313 -20.41 -2.74 0.52
N ASP A 314 -21.07 -1.91 -0.28
CA ASP A 314 -20.82 -1.79 -1.72
C ASP A 314 -19.39 -1.31 -2.01
N GLN A 315 -18.89 -0.34 -1.25
CA GLN A 315 -17.52 0.15 -1.37
C GLN A 315 -16.51 -0.95 -1.02
N LEU A 316 -16.69 -1.65 0.11
CA LEU A 316 -15.80 -2.74 0.53
C LEU A 316 -15.82 -3.91 -0.47
N GLN A 317 -16.99 -4.29 -0.97
CA GLN A 317 -17.11 -5.33 -2.00
C GLN A 317 -16.42 -4.95 -3.30
N SER A 318 -16.34 -3.66 -3.64
CA SER A 318 -15.62 -3.20 -4.85
C SER A 318 -14.10 -3.47 -4.79
N GLN A 319 -13.54 -3.65 -3.60
CA GLN A 319 -12.13 -4.02 -3.41
C GLN A 319 -11.86 -5.49 -3.75
N LYS A 320 -12.88 -6.36 -3.78
CA LYS A 320 -12.69 -7.74 -4.21
C LYS A 320 -12.29 -7.76 -5.67
N SER A 321 -11.20 -8.46 -5.97
CA SER A 321 -10.76 -8.68 -7.34
C SER A 321 -11.84 -9.46 -8.10
N ASN A 322 -12.49 -8.82 -9.08
CA ASN A 322 -13.44 -9.46 -10.00
C ASN A 322 -12.79 -10.53 -10.91
N ARG A 323 -11.54 -10.92 -10.66
CA ARG A 323 -10.79 -11.92 -11.42
C ARG A 323 -10.82 -13.29 -10.74
N LEU A 324 -11.99 -13.76 -10.34
CA LEU A 324 -12.09 -15.17 -9.99
C LEU A 324 -12.52 -15.99 -11.21
N THR A 325 -11.66 -16.95 -11.49
CA THR A 325 -11.89 -18.27 -12.08
C THR A 325 -12.99 -19.04 -11.31
N VAL A 326 -14.15 -18.44 -11.08
CA VAL A 326 -15.32 -19.17 -10.58
C VAL A 326 -16.00 -19.79 -11.79
N ASP A 327 -16.29 -21.09 -11.70
CA ASP A 327 -17.21 -21.72 -12.63
C ASP A 327 -18.55 -20.95 -12.59
N ARG A 328 -18.83 -20.20 -13.65
CA ARG A 328 -20.05 -19.38 -13.75
C ARG A 328 -21.30 -20.23 -13.55
N ALA A 329 -21.26 -21.51 -13.92
CA ALA A 329 -22.38 -22.41 -13.72
C ALA A 329 -22.62 -22.68 -12.23
N GLN A 330 -21.57 -22.99 -11.47
CA GLN A 330 -21.67 -23.24 -10.02
C GLN A 330 -22.09 -21.98 -9.26
N SER A 331 -21.51 -20.81 -9.57
CA SER A 331 -21.91 -19.55 -8.93
C SER A 331 -23.38 -19.19 -9.19
N THR A 332 -23.85 -19.40 -10.42
CA THR A 332 -25.26 -19.19 -10.78
C THR A 332 -26.18 -20.17 -10.04
N ALA A 333 -25.77 -21.42 -9.88
CA ALA A 333 -26.52 -22.42 -9.12
C ALA A 333 -26.62 -22.05 -7.63
N ASN A 334 -25.51 -21.67 -7.00
CA ASN A 334 -25.47 -21.23 -5.61
C ASN A 334 -26.32 -19.97 -5.39
N TYR A 335 -26.24 -19.00 -6.30
CA TYR A 335 -27.08 -17.80 -6.29
C TYR A 335 -28.57 -18.17 -6.34
N ASN A 336 -28.99 -19.02 -7.29
CA ASN A 336 -30.40 -19.40 -7.43
C ASN A 336 -30.91 -20.18 -6.22
N ALA A 337 -30.09 -21.07 -5.65
CA ALA A 337 -30.44 -21.83 -4.45
C ALA A 337 -30.65 -20.90 -3.25
N LEU A 338 -29.66 -20.05 -2.95
CA LEU A 338 -29.76 -19.11 -1.83
C LEU A 338 -30.89 -18.10 -2.02
N LEU A 339 -31.11 -17.63 -3.25
CA LEU A 339 -32.22 -16.74 -3.57
C LEU A 339 -33.57 -17.43 -3.30
N SER A 340 -33.69 -18.72 -3.59
CA SER A 340 -34.90 -19.51 -3.31
C SER A 340 -35.12 -19.69 -1.81
N GLU A 341 -34.09 -20.05 -1.07
CA GLU A 341 -34.15 -20.18 0.40
C GLU A 341 -34.51 -18.86 1.07
N THR A 342 -33.91 -17.75 0.61
CA THR A 342 -34.22 -16.41 1.13
C THR A 342 -35.69 -16.05 0.90
N LYS A 343 -36.28 -16.43 -0.24
CA LYS A 343 -37.72 -16.23 -0.49
C LYS A 343 -38.58 -17.05 0.47
N GLU A 344 -38.19 -18.29 0.76
CA GLU A 344 -38.90 -19.16 1.70
C GLU A 344 -38.87 -18.59 3.12
N VAL A 345 -37.72 -18.03 3.54
CA VAL A 345 -37.62 -17.32 4.83
C VAL A 345 -38.58 -16.13 4.89
N VAL A 346 -38.64 -15.32 3.84
CA VAL A 346 -39.57 -14.18 3.77
C VAL A 346 -41.02 -14.64 3.76
N ASP A 347 -41.35 -15.69 3.00
CA ASP A 347 -42.70 -16.25 2.96
C ASP A 347 -43.13 -16.78 4.34
N ASN A 348 -42.26 -17.51 5.03
CA ASN A 348 -42.51 -18.00 6.39
C ASN A 348 -42.68 -16.86 7.39
N PHE A 349 -41.88 -15.79 7.27
CA PHE A 349 -42.01 -14.60 8.11
C PHE A 349 -43.35 -13.89 7.89
N LEU A 350 -43.75 -13.68 6.64
CA LEU A 350 -45.01 -13.01 6.29
C LEU A 350 -46.24 -13.75 6.81
N HIS A 351 -46.18 -15.08 6.91
CA HIS A 351 -47.31 -15.92 7.34
C HIS A 351 -47.24 -16.36 8.81
N CYS A 352 -46.27 -15.87 9.59
CA CYS A 352 -46.19 -16.20 11.00
C CYS A 352 -47.34 -15.58 11.82
N GLU A 353 -47.67 -16.18 12.97
CA GLU A 353 -48.75 -15.70 13.83
C GLU A 353 -48.55 -14.25 14.29
N ASP A 354 -47.30 -13.84 14.54
CA ASP A 354 -46.98 -12.50 15.01
C ASP A 354 -47.29 -11.41 13.96
N VAL A 355 -46.88 -11.61 12.71
CA VAL A 355 -47.18 -10.67 11.61
C VAL A 355 -48.69 -10.59 11.35
N ASN A 356 -49.39 -11.74 11.38
CA ASN A 356 -50.85 -11.77 11.19
C ASN A 356 -51.62 -11.09 12.34
N ASN A 357 -51.03 -10.97 13.54
CA ASN A 357 -51.62 -10.25 14.65
C ASN A 357 -51.35 -8.73 14.57
N ARG A 358 -50.23 -8.32 13.97
CA ARG A 358 -49.81 -6.90 13.89
C ARG A 358 -50.31 -6.18 12.63
N TYR A 359 -50.51 -6.90 11.53
CA TYR A 359 -50.91 -6.33 10.24
C TYR A 359 -52.22 -6.93 9.72
N SER A 360 -52.99 -6.11 8.99
CA SER A 360 -54.21 -6.58 8.32
C SER A 360 -53.90 -7.65 7.25
N PRO A 361 -54.77 -8.68 7.08
CA PRO A 361 -54.63 -9.66 6.01
C PRO A 361 -54.58 -9.04 4.60
N GLU A 362 -55.16 -7.85 4.43
CA GLU A 362 -55.11 -7.12 3.18
C GLU A 362 -53.68 -6.63 2.85
N ILE A 363 -52.94 -6.16 3.87
CA ILE A 363 -51.54 -5.69 3.73
C ILE A 363 -50.63 -6.86 3.36
N VAL A 364 -50.76 -7.98 4.08
CA VAL A 364 -49.96 -9.19 3.83
C VAL A 364 -50.20 -9.70 2.41
N ASN A 365 -51.45 -9.73 1.95
CA ASN A 365 -51.80 -10.14 0.57
C ASN A 365 -51.27 -9.16 -0.49
N ILE A 366 -51.27 -7.85 -0.20
CA ILE A 366 -50.64 -6.86 -1.10
C ILE A 366 -49.13 -7.12 -1.18
N TYR A 367 -48.47 -7.36 -0.05
CA TYR A 367 -47.04 -7.65 -0.01
C TYR A 367 -46.70 -8.95 -0.75
N ASP A 368 -47.46 -10.04 -0.55
CA ASP A 368 -47.31 -11.31 -1.27
C ASP A 368 -47.46 -11.14 -2.79
N LYS A 369 -48.43 -10.35 -3.25
CA LYS A 369 -48.58 -10.02 -4.68
C LYS A 369 -47.36 -9.29 -5.24
N ILE A 370 -46.77 -8.37 -4.47
CA ILE A 370 -45.58 -7.64 -4.88
C ILE A 370 -44.37 -8.59 -4.93
N LEU A 371 -44.19 -9.41 -3.90
CA LEU A 371 -43.15 -10.44 -3.79
C LEU A 371 -43.18 -11.38 -5.00
N ARG A 372 -44.35 -11.96 -5.32
CA ARG A 372 -44.53 -12.86 -6.47
C ARG A 372 -44.24 -12.16 -7.79
N ARG A 373 -44.72 -10.93 -7.99
CA ARG A 373 -44.55 -10.21 -9.26
C ARG A 373 -43.09 -9.85 -9.53
N VAL A 374 -42.34 -9.43 -8.51
CA VAL A 374 -40.97 -8.91 -8.70
C VAL A 374 -39.93 -10.02 -8.67
N LEU A 375 -40.11 -11.05 -7.85
CA LEU A 375 -39.11 -12.10 -7.64
C LEU A 375 -39.37 -13.41 -8.41
N VAL A 376 -40.57 -13.62 -8.98
CA VAL A 376 -40.94 -14.88 -9.68
C VAL A 376 -41.14 -14.71 -11.18
N GLU A 377 -41.63 -13.56 -11.66
CA GLU A 377 -41.87 -13.35 -13.10
C GLU A 377 -40.63 -12.78 -13.81
N PRO A 378 -40.08 -13.46 -14.84
CA PRO A 378 -39.06 -12.84 -15.69
C PRO A 378 -39.68 -11.65 -16.42
N LYS A 379 -39.04 -10.47 -16.33
CA LYS A 379 -39.48 -9.23 -17.00
C LYS A 379 -39.79 -9.51 -18.48
N ARG A 380 -41.07 -9.69 -18.81
CA ARG A 380 -41.54 -9.63 -20.19
C ARG A 380 -41.38 -8.19 -20.69
N ASN A 381 -40.70 -8.02 -21.81
CA ASN A 381 -40.52 -6.74 -22.49
C ASN A 381 -41.88 -6.15 -22.92
N HIS A 382 -42.56 -5.45 -22.02
CA HIS A 382 -43.81 -4.75 -22.29
C HIS A 382 -43.59 -3.25 -22.57
N PHE A 383 -42.49 -2.88 -23.24
CA PHE A 383 -42.21 -1.50 -23.65
C PHE A 383 -43.40 -0.87 -24.39
N THR A 384 -44.02 -1.63 -25.30
CA THR A 384 -45.18 -1.19 -26.11
C THR A 384 -46.47 -1.02 -25.29
N LEU A 385 -46.71 -1.88 -24.28
CA LEU A 385 -47.87 -1.78 -23.40
C LEU A 385 -47.74 -0.58 -22.44
N ARG A 386 -46.53 -0.39 -21.90
CA ARG A 386 -46.19 0.73 -21.02
C ARG A 386 -46.28 2.06 -21.77
N MET A 387 -45.76 2.13 -23.00
CA MET A 387 -45.91 3.32 -23.85
C MET A 387 -47.38 3.64 -24.15
N LYS A 388 -48.21 2.65 -24.48
CA LYS A 388 -49.66 2.85 -24.67
C LYS A 388 -50.34 3.34 -23.38
N HIS A 389 -49.98 2.80 -22.22
CA HIS A 389 -50.53 3.24 -20.93
C HIS A 389 -50.11 4.66 -20.59
N SER A 390 -48.83 5.00 -20.74
CA SER A 390 -48.30 6.35 -20.50
C SER A 390 -48.95 7.39 -21.41
N ILE A 391 -49.15 7.08 -22.70
CA ILE A 391 -49.84 7.99 -23.64
C ILE A 391 -51.32 8.17 -23.25
N LYS A 392 -52.00 7.10 -22.83
CA LYS A 392 -53.40 7.17 -22.39
C LYS A 392 -53.54 7.97 -21.09
N HIS A 393 -52.62 7.79 -20.14
CA HIS A 393 -52.59 8.52 -18.87
C HIS A 393 -52.31 10.00 -19.11
N TRP A 394 -51.29 10.32 -19.92
CA TRP A 394 -50.94 11.68 -20.29
C TRP A 394 -52.10 12.42 -20.98
N LYS A 395 -52.79 11.78 -21.93
CA LYS A 395 -53.99 12.37 -22.55
C LYS A 395 -55.08 12.68 -21.53
N LYS A 396 -55.29 11.77 -20.57
CA LYS A 396 -56.32 11.93 -19.53
C LYS A 396 -55.95 13.04 -18.55
N GLU A 397 -54.69 13.14 -18.16
CA GLU A 397 -54.16 14.23 -17.33
C GLU A 397 -54.28 15.57 -18.04
N VAL A 398 -53.84 15.68 -19.30
CA VAL A 398 -53.94 16.92 -20.08
C VAL A 398 -55.40 17.36 -20.21
N LEU A 399 -56.33 16.45 -20.52
CA LEU A 399 -57.78 16.73 -20.58
C LEU A 399 -58.34 17.15 -19.21
N TRP A 400 -57.87 16.54 -18.12
CA TRP A 400 -58.30 16.87 -16.78
C TRP A 400 -57.79 18.25 -16.33
N HIS A 401 -56.50 18.56 -16.53
CA HIS A 401 -55.88 19.85 -16.21
C HIS A 401 -56.50 20.99 -17.01
N THR A 402 -56.79 20.76 -18.30
CA THR A 402 -57.46 21.75 -19.16
C THR A 402 -58.93 21.95 -18.79
N SER A 403 -59.66 20.88 -18.46
CA SER A 403 -61.08 20.96 -18.04
C SER A 403 -61.27 21.62 -16.68
N HIS A 404 -60.34 21.46 -15.74
CA HIS A 404 -60.47 22.01 -14.37
C HIS A 404 -59.66 23.30 -14.16
N ARG A 405 -58.92 23.77 -15.18
CA ARG A 405 -58.03 24.94 -15.13
C ARG A 405 -56.96 24.87 -14.04
N VAL A 406 -56.41 23.67 -13.82
CA VAL A 406 -55.48 23.38 -12.72
C VAL A 406 -54.13 22.99 -13.30
N ILE A 407 -53.30 23.98 -13.69
CA ILE A 407 -52.07 23.72 -14.47
C ILE A 407 -50.84 23.74 -13.56
N THR A 408 -50.79 24.65 -12.58
CA THR A 408 -49.63 24.75 -11.67
C THR A 408 -49.75 23.80 -10.49
N HIS A 409 -48.61 23.39 -9.91
CA HIS A 409 -48.57 22.52 -8.73
C HIS A 409 -49.36 23.10 -7.54
N GLU A 410 -49.31 24.42 -7.33
CA GLU A 410 -50.08 25.07 -6.26
C GLU A 410 -51.60 25.05 -6.52
N GLN A 411 -52.03 25.22 -7.78
CA GLN A 411 -53.44 25.10 -8.15
C GLN A 411 -53.92 23.66 -7.93
N GLN A 412 -53.10 22.66 -8.26
CA GLN A 412 -53.40 21.24 -8.04
C GLN A 412 -53.58 20.91 -6.57
N ARG A 413 -52.70 21.45 -5.73
CA ARG A 413 -52.80 21.30 -4.28
C ARG A 413 -54.08 21.94 -3.75
N ARG A 414 -54.36 23.21 -4.09
CA ARG A 414 -55.59 23.90 -3.66
C ARG A 414 -56.86 23.21 -4.12
N PHE A 415 -56.90 22.72 -5.36
CA PHE A 415 -58.05 21.97 -5.89
C PHE A 415 -58.24 20.64 -5.16
N ARG A 416 -57.15 19.92 -4.85
CA ARG A 416 -57.19 18.68 -4.08
C ARG A 416 -57.66 18.93 -2.65
N ASP A 417 -57.12 19.94 -1.98
CA ASP A 417 -57.48 20.31 -0.60
C ASP A 417 -58.95 20.74 -0.50
N ALA A 418 -59.44 21.54 -1.46
CA ALA A 418 -60.85 21.92 -1.54
C ALA A 418 -61.78 20.71 -1.73
N ARG A 419 -61.38 19.74 -2.58
CA ARG A 419 -62.17 18.52 -2.83
C ARG A 419 -62.18 17.54 -1.65
N ILE A 420 -61.10 17.54 -0.86
CA ILE A 420 -61.02 16.79 0.39
C ILE A 420 -61.89 17.45 1.47
N ALA A 421 -61.95 18.78 1.50
CA ALA A 421 -62.79 19.54 2.43
C ALA A 421 -64.30 19.42 2.11
N GLU A 422 -64.67 19.36 0.83
CA GLU A 422 -66.07 19.25 0.39
C GLU A 422 -66.66 17.84 0.50
N ASN A 423 -65.83 16.78 0.52
CA ASN A 423 -66.28 15.40 0.54
C ASN A 423 -65.71 14.60 1.74
N PRO A 424 -66.48 14.43 2.82
CA PRO A 424 -66.05 13.71 4.03
C PRO A 424 -65.63 12.27 3.75
N GLU A 425 -66.29 11.56 2.83
CA GLU A 425 -65.96 10.17 2.49
C GLU A 425 -64.60 10.05 1.80
N LEU A 426 -64.23 11.04 0.98
CA LEU A 426 -62.94 11.06 0.28
C LEU A 426 -61.77 11.30 1.25
N SER A 427 -61.97 12.17 2.24
CA SER A 427 -60.99 12.43 3.30
C SER A 427 -60.69 11.17 4.11
N GLU A 428 -61.74 10.41 4.47
CA GLU A 428 -61.60 9.16 5.22
C GLU A 428 -60.89 8.08 4.40
N GLN A 429 -61.21 7.94 3.10
CA GLN A 429 -60.50 7.03 2.20
C GLN A 429 -59.02 7.36 2.04
N ILE A 430 -58.65 8.66 2.06
CA ILE A 430 -57.24 9.08 1.98
C ILE A 430 -56.50 8.71 3.25
N LYS A 431 -57.08 8.97 4.43
CA LYS A 431 -56.49 8.57 5.71
C LYS A 431 -56.29 7.05 5.79
N GLN A 432 -57.28 6.26 5.37
CA GLN A 432 -57.15 4.81 5.33
C GLN A 432 -56.01 4.34 4.42
N ARG A 433 -55.79 5.01 3.27
CA ARG A 433 -54.66 4.73 2.38
C ARG A 433 -53.32 5.15 2.97
N GLU A 434 -53.26 6.24 3.73
CA GLU A 434 -52.05 6.66 4.44
C GLU A 434 -51.65 5.65 5.51
N VAL A 435 -52.60 5.21 6.34
CA VAL A 435 -52.37 4.15 7.35
C VAL A 435 -51.90 2.86 6.67
N MET A 436 -52.60 2.41 5.63
CA MET A 436 -52.23 1.22 4.86
C MET A 436 -50.84 1.35 4.21
N ARG A 437 -50.44 2.55 3.78
CA ARG A 437 -49.09 2.79 3.25
C ARG A 437 -48.04 2.68 4.35
N ASP A 438 -48.30 3.30 5.50
CA ASP A 438 -47.35 3.32 6.62
C ASP A 438 -47.18 1.90 7.21
N ASP A 439 -48.27 1.13 7.32
CA ASP A 439 -48.24 -0.29 7.70
C ASP A 439 -47.43 -1.13 6.69
N LEU A 440 -47.58 -0.88 5.39
CA LEU A 440 -46.83 -1.56 4.34
C LEU A 440 -45.34 -1.20 4.38
N LEU A 441 -44.99 0.04 4.71
CA LEU A 441 -43.60 0.48 4.91
C LEU A 441 -42.99 -0.12 6.18
N ALA A 442 -43.75 -0.19 7.28
CA ALA A 442 -43.32 -0.83 8.51
C ALA A 442 -43.03 -2.32 8.26
N LEU A 443 -43.97 -3.03 7.62
CA LEU A 443 -43.79 -4.43 7.23
C LEU A 443 -42.57 -4.61 6.31
N ASN A 444 -42.36 -3.69 5.36
CA ASN A 444 -41.20 -3.73 4.47
C ASN A 444 -39.86 -3.58 5.22
N ASN A 445 -39.80 -2.72 6.24
CA ASN A 445 -38.59 -2.58 7.06
C ASN A 445 -38.33 -3.87 7.86
N GLU A 446 -39.35 -4.46 8.48
CA GLU A 446 -39.21 -5.73 9.21
C GLU A 446 -38.78 -6.90 8.30
N VAL A 447 -39.32 -6.96 7.08
CA VAL A 447 -38.87 -7.93 6.07
C VAL A 447 -37.41 -7.69 5.69
N THR A 448 -37.01 -6.43 5.53
CA THR A 448 -35.62 -6.07 5.20
C THR A 448 -34.67 -6.52 6.31
N ASP A 449 -35.01 -6.27 7.58
CA ASP A 449 -34.22 -6.70 8.73
C ASP A 449 -34.14 -8.23 8.84
N THR A 450 -35.24 -8.92 8.55
CA THR A 450 -35.29 -10.40 8.54
C THR A 450 -34.38 -10.98 7.46
N ILE A 451 -34.42 -10.43 6.24
CA ILE A 451 -33.54 -10.83 5.14
C ILE A 451 -32.08 -10.57 5.52
N ASP A 452 -31.81 -9.40 6.09
CA ASP A 452 -30.45 -9.02 6.43
C ASP A 452 -29.84 -9.94 7.49
N HIS A 453 -30.61 -10.26 8.54
CA HIS A 453 -30.22 -11.18 9.59
C HIS A 453 -29.96 -12.60 9.07
N TYR A 454 -30.84 -13.10 8.19
CA TYR A 454 -30.66 -14.41 7.56
C TYR A 454 -29.37 -14.47 6.74
N LEU A 455 -29.16 -13.50 5.84
CA LEU A 455 -27.99 -13.48 4.96
C LEU A 455 -26.68 -13.23 5.73
N ASP A 456 -26.72 -12.46 6.83
CA ASP A 456 -25.57 -12.29 7.73
C ASP A 456 -25.21 -13.62 8.41
N THR A 457 -26.22 -14.37 8.88
CA THR A 457 -26.04 -15.70 9.47
C THR A 457 -25.46 -16.71 8.47
N VAL A 458 -25.94 -16.68 7.22
CA VAL A 458 -25.40 -17.51 6.13
C VAL A 458 -23.93 -17.20 5.88
N LEU A 459 -23.57 -15.91 5.78
CA LEU A 459 -22.19 -15.48 5.55
C LEU A 459 -21.29 -15.88 6.73
N GLU A 460 -21.72 -15.66 7.97
CA GLU A 460 -20.96 -16.01 9.17
C GLU A 460 -20.67 -17.52 9.23
N ASN A 461 -21.66 -18.37 8.96
CA ASN A 461 -21.49 -19.81 8.94
C ASN A 461 -20.52 -20.27 7.85
N ARG A 462 -20.57 -19.66 6.67
CA ARG A 462 -19.65 -19.97 5.56
C ARG A 462 -18.21 -19.58 5.89
N LEU A 463 -18.01 -18.42 6.53
CA LEU A 463 -16.67 -18.00 6.98
C LEU A 463 -16.11 -18.94 8.05
N LYS A 464 -16.95 -19.40 9.01
CA LYS A 464 -16.57 -20.44 9.99
C LYS A 464 -16.14 -21.74 9.32
N GLN A 465 -16.83 -22.12 8.25
CA GLN A 465 -16.49 -23.30 7.41
C GLN A 465 -15.33 -23.04 6.44
N LYS A 466 -14.71 -21.86 6.48
CA LYS A 466 -13.55 -21.44 5.67
C LYS A 466 -13.83 -21.33 4.16
N HIS A 467 -15.09 -21.23 3.75
CA HIS A 467 -15.47 -20.91 2.36
C HIS A 467 -15.10 -19.46 2.00
N SER A 468 -14.72 -19.22 0.75
CA SER A 468 -14.29 -17.91 0.22
C SER A 468 -15.10 -17.44 -0.99
N ASP A 469 -15.86 -18.34 -1.61
CA ASP A 469 -16.76 -18.10 -2.73
C ASP A 469 -18.08 -17.49 -2.25
N ASN A 470 -18.05 -16.32 -1.61
CA ASN A 470 -19.23 -15.74 -0.97
C ASN A 470 -19.94 -14.66 -1.79
N ASP A 471 -19.47 -14.38 -3.01
CA ASP A 471 -20.00 -13.28 -3.85
C ASP A 471 -21.49 -13.46 -4.19
N PHE A 472 -21.95 -14.70 -4.29
CA PHE A 472 -23.38 -14.98 -4.53
C PHE A 472 -24.27 -14.54 -3.36
N VAL A 473 -23.76 -14.54 -2.13
CA VAL A 473 -24.49 -14.06 -0.94
C VAL A 473 -24.75 -12.56 -1.07
N TYR A 474 -23.74 -11.81 -1.48
CA TYR A 474 -23.87 -10.38 -1.77
C TYR A 474 -24.81 -10.12 -2.95
N LEU A 475 -24.75 -10.90 -4.04
CA LEU A 475 -25.68 -10.77 -5.17
C LEU A 475 -27.14 -11.00 -4.77
N VAL A 476 -27.41 -11.99 -3.91
CA VAL A 476 -28.75 -12.22 -3.36
C VAL A 476 -29.20 -11.03 -2.51
N ARG A 477 -28.34 -10.54 -1.61
CA ARG A 477 -28.63 -9.36 -0.78
C ARG A 477 -28.98 -8.15 -1.64
N ARG A 478 -28.14 -7.83 -2.62
CA ARG A 478 -28.36 -6.71 -3.55
C ARG A 478 -29.70 -6.84 -4.29
N THR A 479 -30.07 -8.06 -4.69
CA THR A 479 -31.35 -8.33 -5.36
C THR A 479 -32.53 -8.07 -4.42
N MET A 480 -32.44 -8.53 -3.17
CA MET A 480 -33.47 -8.30 -2.14
C MET A 480 -33.56 -6.83 -1.75
N ASN A 481 -32.43 -6.14 -1.59
CA ASN A 481 -32.41 -4.72 -1.28
C ASN A 481 -33.03 -3.88 -2.40
N HIS A 482 -32.78 -4.25 -3.66
CA HIS A 482 -33.46 -3.62 -4.79
C HIS A 482 -34.98 -3.83 -4.74
N PHE A 483 -35.43 -5.02 -4.33
CA PHE A 483 -36.85 -5.32 -4.12
C PHE A 483 -37.45 -4.47 -2.99
N CYS A 484 -36.85 -4.49 -1.80
CA CYS A 484 -37.33 -3.70 -0.64
C CYS A 484 -37.31 -2.19 -0.95
N ALA A 485 -36.29 -1.70 -1.67
CA ALA A 485 -36.22 -0.31 -2.11
C ALA A 485 -37.27 0.05 -3.17
N HIS A 486 -37.75 -0.92 -3.96
CA HIS A 486 -38.85 -0.73 -4.90
C HIS A 486 -40.20 -0.61 -4.19
N ILE A 487 -40.35 -1.23 -3.01
CA ILE A 487 -41.52 -1.05 -2.15
C ILE A 487 -41.44 0.30 -1.42
N LYS A 488 -40.24 0.71 -1.02
CA LYS A 488 -39.94 2.01 -0.39
C LYS A 488 -39.97 3.19 -1.38
N HIS A 489 -40.29 2.95 -2.66
CA HIS A 489 -40.10 3.90 -3.75
C HIS A 489 -41.16 5.01 -3.74
N ASP A 490 -40.88 6.10 -3.00
CA ASP A 490 -41.31 7.47 -3.33
C ASP A 490 -40.53 8.59 -2.59
N TYR A 491 -39.65 8.34 -1.60
CA TYR A 491 -39.26 9.43 -0.67
C TYR A 491 -37.78 9.73 -0.35
N GLN A 492 -36.76 8.93 -0.69
CA GLN A 492 -35.36 9.35 -0.45
C GLN A 492 -34.41 8.94 -1.60
N LYS A 493 -33.94 9.97 -2.31
CA LYS A 493 -32.93 9.91 -3.39
C LYS A 493 -31.56 10.43 -2.95
N SER A 494 -31.30 10.54 -1.65
CA SER A 494 -29.97 10.87 -1.15
C SER A 494 -29.15 9.59 -1.09
N ALA A 495 -28.02 9.55 -1.80
CA ALA A 495 -26.96 8.59 -1.49
C ALA A 495 -26.65 8.77 0.00
N ALA A 496 -26.77 7.72 0.79
CA ALA A 496 -26.38 7.79 2.19
C ALA A 496 -24.87 8.07 2.20
N THR A 497 -24.49 9.26 2.66
CA THR A 497 -23.08 9.59 2.84
C THR A 497 -22.59 8.78 4.02
N VAL A 498 -21.64 7.87 3.77
CA VAL A 498 -21.00 7.08 4.81
C VAL A 498 -20.09 8.02 5.61
N PRO A 499 -20.29 8.17 6.93
CA PRO A 499 -19.41 8.99 7.76
C PRO A 499 -17.96 8.52 7.69
N ASP A 500 -17.02 9.47 7.60
CA ASP A 500 -15.58 9.23 7.46
C ASP A 500 -15.00 8.30 8.52
N ILE A 501 -15.53 8.41 9.75
CA ILE A 501 -15.14 7.55 10.87
C ILE A 501 -15.37 6.06 10.61
N LEU A 502 -16.42 5.71 9.84
CA LEU A 502 -16.71 4.32 9.52
C LEU A 502 -15.69 3.73 8.54
N TYR A 503 -15.13 4.54 7.64
CA TYR A 503 -14.01 4.10 6.80
C TYR A 503 -12.76 3.84 7.62
N VAL A 504 -12.42 4.72 8.56
CA VAL A 504 -11.28 4.51 9.47
C VAL A 504 -11.45 3.24 10.29
N GLN A 505 -12.66 2.96 10.78
CA GLN A 505 -12.97 1.72 11.50
C GLN A 505 -12.87 0.48 10.59
N ALA A 506 -13.35 0.57 9.35
CA ALA A 506 -13.22 -0.52 8.38
C ALA A 506 -11.74 -0.85 8.09
N PHE A 507 -10.90 0.17 7.85
CA PHE A 507 -9.46 -0.02 7.65
C PHE A 507 -8.80 -0.64 8.90
N GLN A 508 -9.21 -0.22 10.11
CA GLN A 508 -8.71 -0.83 11.35
C GLN A 508 -9.03 -2.33 11.42
N HIS A 509 -10.26 -2.73 11.04
CA HIS A 509 -10.63 -4.14 10.99
C HIS A 509 -9.88 -4.93 9.90
N GLU A 510 -9.54 -4.32 8.77
CA GLU A 510 -8.67 -4.91 7.74
C GLU A 510 -7.26 -5.17 8.30
N TYR A 511 -6.68 -4.19 8.98
CA TYR A 511 -5.39 -4.30 9.66
C TYR A 511 -5.38 -5.43 10.69
N ASP A 512 -6.40 -5.47 11.54
CA ASP A 512 -6.53 -6.48 12.59
C ASP A 512 -6.66 -7.89 12.00
N PHE A 513 -7.40 -8.05 10.91
CA PHE A 513 -7.53 -9.34 10.20
C PHE A 513 -6.18 -9.84 9.69
N VAL A 514 -5.40 -8.96 9.03
CA VAL A 514 -4.07 -9.34 8.51
C VAL A 514 -3.13 -9.69 9.66
N GLN A 515 -3.11 -8.89 10.74
CA GLN A 515 -2.26 -9.13 11.89
C GLN A 515 -2.59 -10.45 12.62
N GLN A 516 -3.88 -10.73 12.81
CA GLN A 516 -4.33 -11.99 13.40
C GLN A 516 -3.96 -13.19 12.52
N GLY A 517 -4.05 -13.04 11.20
CA GLY A 517 -3.68 -14.10 10.26
C GLY A 517 -2.19 -14.41 10.20
N ILE A 518 -1.33 -13.41 10.40
CA ILE A 518 0.12 -13.60 10.59
C ILE A 518 0.37 -14.36 11.89
N ASN A 519 -0.24 -13.91 13.00
CA ASN A 519 -0.06 -14.52 14.32
C ASN A 519 -0.55 -15.98 14.35
N ALA A 520 -1.62 -16.29 13.62
CA ALA A 520 -2.18 -17.64 13.49
C ALA A 520 -1.47 -18.50 12.42
N GLY A 521 -0.55 -17.93 11.65
CA GLY A 521 0.27 -18.65 10.67
C GLY A 521 -0.42 -19.06 9.36
N TYR A 522 -1.62 -18.54 9.06
CA TYR A 522 -2.31 -18.81 7.79
C TYR A 522 -2.15 -17.70 6.74
N ILE A 523 -1.57 -16.54 7.10
CA ILE A 523 -1.14 -15.49 6.17
C ILE A 523 0.39 -15.43 6.19
N ASN A 524 1.03 -15.60 5.03
CA ASN A 524 2.47 -15.44 4.88
C ASN A 524 2.85 -13.94 4.89
N GLN A 525 4.05 -13.60 5.38
CA GLN A 525 4.58 -12.25 5.46
C GLN A 525 4.56 -11.51 4.10
N SER A 526 4.74 -12.26 2.99
CA SER A 526 4.68 -11.73 1.63
C SER A 526 3.27 -11.28 1.23
N ILE A 527 2.26 -12.11 1.50
CA ILE A 527 0.84 -11.78 1.28
C ILE A 527 0.44 -10.60 2.17
N ALA A 528 0.84 -10.62 3.44
CA ALA A 528 0.58 -9.53 4.37
C ALA A 528 1.17 -8.20 3.88
N GLY A 529 2.40 -8.20 3.36
CA GLY A 529 3.02 -7.00 2.80
C GLY A 529 2.23 -6.38 1.64
N VAL A 530 1.69 -7.22 0.75
CA VAL A 530 0.82 -6.75 -0.35
C VAL A 530 -0.49 -6.18 0.20
N LEU A 531 -1.16 -6.89 1.11
CA LEU A 531 -2.41 -6.44 1.72
C LEU A 531 -2.24 -5.13 2.49
N TYR A 532 -1.18 -4.97 3.30
CA TYR A 532 -0.91 -3.71 3.98
C TYR A 532 -0.66 -2.56 2.99
N THR A 533 -0.02 -2.83 1.85
CA THR A 533 0.18 -1.80 0.82
C THR A 533 -1.15 -1.37 0.22
N GLU A 534 -2.04 -2.33 -0.10
CA GLU A 534 -3.38 -2.06 -0.62
C GLU A 534 -4.25 -1.27 0.38
N ILE A 535 -4.26 -1.67 1.65
CA ILE A 535 -5.00 -0.99 2.73
C ILE A 535 -4.50 0.46 2.88
N ASN A 536 -3.18 0.66 2.93
CA ASN A 536 -2.60 2.00 3.04
C ASN A 536 -2.94 2.90 1.86
N GLN A 537 -2.90 2.36 0.64
CA GLN A 537 -3.28 3.11 -0.56
C GLN A 537 -4.76 3.50 -0.53
N ALA A 538 -5.64 2.56 -0.17
CA ALA A 538 -7.07 2.83 -0.04
C ALA A 538 -7.35 3.89 1.03
N GLN A 539 -6.69 3.81 2.19
CA GLN A 539 -6.81 4.78 3.27
C GLN A 539 -6.34 6.18 2.83
N LEU A 540 -5.20 6.28 2.15
CA LEU A 540 -4.68 7.55 1.63
C LEU A 540 -5.64 8.19 0.61
N LEU A 541 -6.18 7.41 -0.32
CA LEU A 541 -7.16 7.89 -1.30
C LEU A 541 -8.43 8.41 -0.62
N GLN A 542 -8.89 7.70 0.42
CA GLN A 542 -10.07 8.12 1.18
C GLN A 542 -9.82 9.41 1.96
N LEU A 543 -8.64 9.55 2.59
CA LEU A 543 -8.24 10.78 3.29
C LEU A 543 -8.13 11.98 2.35
N GLN A 544 -7.66 11.79 1.11
CA GLN A 544 -7.63 12.85 0.10
C GLN A 544 -9.04 13.31 -0.28
N GLN A 545 -9.98 12.37 -0.46
CA GLN A 545 -11.38 12.72 -0.73
C GLN A 545 -12.00 13.53 0.40
N PHE A 546 -11.69 13.22 1.67
CA PHE A 546 -12.16 13.99 2.82
C PHE A 546 -11.68 15.44 2.77
N GLN A 547 -10.40 15.66 2.46
CA GLN A 547 -9.82 17.00 2.33
C GLN A 547 -10.46 17.81 1.20
N GLU A 548 -10.73 17.19 0.04
CA GLU A 548 -11.42 17.86 -1.07
C GLU A 548 -12.86 18.23 -0.73
N THR A 549 -13.59 17.37 0.02
CA THR A 549 -14.95 17.68 0.47
C THR A 549 -14.99 18.79 1.52
N GLU A 550 -14.02 18.85 2.44
CA GLU A 550 -13.90 19.95 3.40
C GLU A 550 -13.55 21.27 2.71
N GLU A 551 -12.62 21.27 1.75
CA GLU A 551 -12.29 22.46 0.96
C GLU A 551 -13.49 22.97 0.14
N MET A 552 -14.25 22.08 -0.49
CA MET A 552 -15.47 22.47 -1.22
C MET A 552 -16.56 23.04 -0.30
N ALA A 553 -16.74 22.45 0.88
CA ALA A 553 -17.69 22.96 1.87
C ALA A 553 -17.28 24.33 2.44
N LEU A 554 -15.97 24.59 2.57
CA LEU A 554 -15.44 25.90 2.96
C LEU A 554 -15.51 26.96 1.84
N ILE A 555 -15.57 26.55 0.58
CA ILE A 555 -15.76 27.45 -0.58
C ILE A 555 -17.24 27.81 -0.75
N GLU A 556 -18.17 26.95 -0.34
CA GLU A 556 -19.62 27.20 -0.38
C GLU A 556 -20.18 27.97 0.84
N ALA A 557 -19.44 28.04 1.95
CA ALA A 557 -19.77 28.79 3.17
C ALA A 557 -19.20 30.21 3.15
#